data_AF-A0A2G6HG84-F1
#
_entry.id   AF-A0A2G6HG84-F1
#
_cell.length_a   1.000
_cell.length_b   1.000
_cell.length_c   1.000
_cell.angle_alpha   90.00
_cell.angle_beta   90.00
_cell.angle_gamma   90.00
#
_symmetry.space_group_name_H-M   'P 1'
#
loop_
_entity.id
_entity.type
_entity.pdbx_description
1 polymer ?
#
loop_
_entity_poly.entity_id
_entity_poly.type
_entity_poly.pdbx_seq_one_letter_code
_entity_poly.pdbx_strand_id
1 'polypeptide(L)'
;MPEHSESAEVKRSRQYREEKSFHFPLRWVSPLVVVVAALMVSISVWKLDSLWPIVGIVSVCAALIAWGWRNLVGIPLALPSQIVIVAAGTAAGISVALTRDQMSVTFVMGIAMVVLIAVEVWLAPTPRNYTEQETSHSQAPYDTKRQKGDDVRKSWSYASTTSAVAASATALLIAVGGSGWVALAFVEGWRILVPMAAVVVAFVVGANQVGHSWVLQSLMAVVAGVLSGAVGALFLRARSGNAFSAVVLPVISTQFGDAAAIAIFGAFSGASVAVAVSIVDALLGNHRKNLGGKAAFGRGAVKFLVAGLTIYALVRIGGI
;
A
#
# COMPACT_ATOMS: atom_id res chain seq x y z
N MET A 1 1.36 0.13 62.00
CA MET A 1 2.55 0.44 61.18
C MET A 1 2.28 0.02 59.74
N PRO A 2 1.88 0.93 58.84
CA PRO A 2 1.68 0.66 57.42
C PRO A 2 2.74 1.44 56.60
N GLU A 3 3.99 0.96 56.54
CA GLU A 3 5.07 1.66 55.80
C GLU A 3 5.55 0.90 54.56
N HIS A 4 5.08 -0.33 54.32
CA HIS A 4 5.57 -1.16 53.21
C HIS A 4 4.71 -1.13 51.93
N SER A 5 3.50 -0.57 51.96
CA SER A 5 2.63 -0.51 50.77
C SER A 5 2.93 0.67 49.83
N GLU A 6 3.42 1.78 50.38
CA GLU A 6 3.62 3.03 49.63
C GLU A 6 4.80 2.94 48.64
N SER A 7 5.85 2.19 49.01
CA SER A 7 7.01 1.95 48.15
C SER A 7 6.71 1.10 46.91
N ALA A 8 5.68 0.24 46.98
CA ALA A 8 5.26 -0.60 45.86
C ALA A 8 4.40 0.18 44.85
N GLU A 9 3.53 1.07 45.31
CA GLU A 9 2.72 1.94 44.45
C GLU A 9 3.54 3.04 43.76
N VAL A 10 4.53 3.61 44.45
CA VAL A 10 5.46 4.58 43.85
C VAL A 10 6.36 3.93 42.79
N LYS A 11 6.77 2.67 42.99
CA LYS A 11 7.46 1.89 41.95
C LYS A 11 6.54 1.56 40.78
N ARG A 12 5.30 1.14 41.03
CA ARG A 12 4.32 0.80 39.97
C ARG A 12 3.96 2.01 39.13
N SER A 13 3.82 3.19 39.73
CA SER A 13 3.54 4.46 39.04
C SER A 13 4.74 5.00 38.27
N ARG A 14 5.99 4.78 38.73
CA ARG A 14 7.20 5.03 37.92
C ARG A 14 7.29 4.07 36.73
N GLN A 15 7.01 2.78 36.93
CA GLN A 15 7.00 1.79 35.84
C GLN A 15 5.95 2.11 34.77
N TYR A 16 4.74 2.54 35.18
CA TYR A 16 3.67 2.98 34.28
C TYR A 16 3.98 4.32 33.57
N ARG A 17 4.87 5.14 34.16
CA ARG A 17 5.33 6.41 33.58
C ARG A 17 6.52 6.21 32.62
N GLU A 18 7.38 5.22 32.86
CA GLU A 18 8.48 4.85 31.95
C GLU A 18 8.00 4.04 30.74
N GLU A 19 6.93 3.26 30.84
CA GLU A 19 6.26 2.63 29.68
C GLU A 19 5.58 3.64 28.74
N LYS A 20 5.48 4.92 29.16
CA LYS A 20 5.07 6.04 28.31
C LYS A 20 6.23 6.70 27.57
N SER A 21 7.46 6.21 27.70
CA SER A 21 8.60 6.73 26.96
C SER A 21 8.70 6.02 25.60
N PHE A 22 8.46 6.78 24.52
CA PHE A 22 8.62 6.39 23.11
C PHE A 22 7.66 5.36 22.51
N HIS A 23 6.35 5.56 22.66
CA HIS A 23 5.43 5.03 21.65
C HIS A 23 5.43 5.95 20.43
N PHE A 24 6.22 5.59 19.40
CA PHE A 24 6.09 6.21 18.09
C PHE A 24 4.61 6.08 17.65
N PRO A 25 3.92 7.19 17.36
CA PRO A 25 2.48 7.13 17.14
C PRO A 25 2.20 6.28 15.88
N LEU A 26 1.54 5.12 16.03
CA LEU A 26 1.32 4.14 14.95
C LEU A 26 0.71 4.74 13.68
N ARG A 27 -0.03 5.85 13.80
CA ARG A 27 -0.55 6.64 12.67
C ARG A 27 0.54 7.10 11.68
N TRP A 28 1.79 7.28 12.14
CA TRP A 28 2.91 7.72 11.32
C TRP A 28 3.70 6.60 10.67
N VAL A 29 3.41 5.33 10.98
CA VAL A 29 4.08 4.20 10.33
C VAL A 29 3.72 4.14 8.84
N SER A 30 2.43 4.33 8.50
CA SER A 30 1.97 4.35 7.10
C SER A 30 2.69 5.41 6.25
N PRO A 31 2.71 6.71 6.62
CA PRO A 31 3.44 7.71 5.84
C PRO A 31 4.95 7.49 5.86
N LEU A 32 5.55 6.99 6.95
CA LEU A 32 6.99 6.66 6.95
C LEU A 32 7.32 5.57 5.93
N VAL A 33 6.51 4.51 5.82
CA VAL A 33 6.70 3.48 4.80
C VAL A 33 6.65 4.08 3.40
N VAL A 34 5.69 4.96 3.15
CA VAL A 34 5.55 5.65 1.87
C VAL A 34 6.74 6.56 1.58
N VAL A 35 7.19 7.35 2.57
CA VAL A 35 8.36 8.23 2.43
C VAL A 35 9.62 7.41 2.15
N VAL A 36 9.85 6.33 2.89
CA VAL A 36 11.01 5.45 2.67
C VAL A 36 10.95 4.81 1.29
N ALA A 37 9.80 4.29 0.86
CA ALA A 37 9.62 3.73 -0.48
C ALA A 37 9.84 4.79 -1.57
N ALA A 38 9.28 5.99 -1.40
CA ALA A 38 9.42 7.11 -2.31
C ALA A 38 10.88 7.58 -2.42
N LEU A 39 11.60 7.66 -1.30
CA LEU A 39 13.03 7.99 -1.27
C LEU A 39 13.87 6.90 -1.90
N MET A 40 13.57 5.62 -1.63
CA MET A 40 14.27 4.49 -2.24
C MET A 40 14.14 4.51 -3.77
N VAL A 41 12.92 4.72 -4.29
CA VAL A 41 12.69 4.84 -5.73
C VAL A 41 13.38 6.08 -6.29
N SER A 42 13.25 7.23 -5.64
CA SER A 42 13.87 8.48 -6.09
C SER A 42 15.40 8.37 -6.13
N ILE A 43 16.03 7.90 -5.06
CA ILE A 43 17.49 7.72 -5.02
C ILE A 43 17.93 6.73 -6.10
N SER A 44 17.17 5.65 -6.31
CA SER A 44 17.48 4.65 -7.33
C SER A 44 17.46 5.23 -8.74
N VAL A 45 16.41 5.99 -9.08
CA VAL A 45 16.25 6.59 -10.42
C VAL A 45 17.36 7.61 -10.76
N TRP A 46 17.89 8.30 -9.74
CA TRP A 46 18.91 9.33 -9.92
C TRP A 46 20.34 8.79 -9.85
N LYS A 47 20.61 7.77 -9.03
CA LYS A 47 21.97 7.25 -8.81
C LYS A 47 22.30 5.96 -9.55
N LEU A 48 21.28 5.19 -9.94
CA LEU A 48 21.50 3.90 -10.57
C LEU A 48 21.20 4.05 -12.06
N ASP A 49 22.13 3.62 -12.90
CA ASP A 49 21.90 3.47 -14.35
C ASP A 49 21.36 2.06 -14.68
N SER A 50 21.14 1.23 -13.65
CA SER A 50 20.73 -0.17 -13.77
C SER A 50 19.32 -0.41 -13.22
N LEU A 51 18.55 -1.22 -13.93
CA LEU A 51 17.17 -1.60 -13.60
C LEU A 51 17.04 -2.59 -12.42
N TRP A 52 18.10 -3.35 -12.13
CA TRP A 52 18.04 -4.47 -11.18
C TRP A 52 17.79 -4.10 -9.71
N PRO A 53 18.35 -3.02 -9.15
CA PRO A 53 18.09 -2.62 -7.77
C PRO A 53 16.62 -2.28 -7.50
N ILE A 54 15.91 -1.79 -8.52
CA ILE A 54 14.50 -1.42 -8.45
C ILE A 54 13.63 -2.66 -8.28
N VAL A 55 13.93 -3.73 -9.03
CA VAL A 55 13.27 -5.02 -8.88
C VAL A 55 13.40 -5.51 -7.44
N GLY A 56 14.56 -5.26 -6.81
CA GLY A 56 14.78 -5.50 -5.37
C GLY A 56 13.85 -4.67 -4.47
N ILE A 57 13.74 -3.36 -4.71
CA ILE A 57 12.85 -2.47 -3.93
C ILE A 57 11.38 -2.90 -4.07
N VAL A 58 10.96 -3.22 -5.29
CA VAL A 58 9.61 -3.69 -5.61
C VAL A 58 9.30 -5.02 -4.93
N SER A 59 10.27 -5.96 -4.96
CA SER A 59 10.19 -7.23 -4.23
C SER A 59 9.93 -7.01 -2.74
N VAL A 60 10.69 -6.10 -2.13
CA VAL A 60 10.51 -5.74 -0.73
C VAL A 60 9.10 -5.19 -0.52
N CYS A 61 8.64 -4.21 -1.31
CA CYS A 61 7.27 -3.68 -1.20
C CYS A 61 6.18 -4.76 -1.35
N ALA A 62 6.34 -5.74 -2.24
CA ALA A 62 5.40 -6.85 -2.39
C ALA A 62 5.39 -7.77 -1.16
N ALA A 63 6.57 -8.12 -0.62
CA ALA A 63 6.70 -8.90 0.62
C ALA A 63 6.09 -8.21 1.83
N LEU A 64 6.27 -6.90 1.89
CA LEU A 64 5.71 -6.01 2.89
C LEU A 64 4.17 -5.98 2.87
N ILE A 65 3.57 -5.95 1.68
CA ILE A 65 2.12 -6.07 1.50
C ILE A 65 1.64 -7.45 1.95
N ALA A 66 2.27 -8.51 1.45
CA ALA A 66 1.90 -9.89 1.79
C ALA A 66 1.93 -10.13 3.32
N TRP A 67 2.93 -9.59 4.01
CA TRP A 67 3.07 -9.68 5.46
C TRP A 67 2.07 -8.81 6.24
N GLY A 68 1.79 -7.60 5.74
CA GLY A 68 0.87 -6.65 6.38
C GLY A 68 -0.61 -6.96 6.15
N TRP A 69 -0.95 -7.66 5.06
CA TRP A 69 -2.31 -7.80 4.54
C TRP A 69 -3.31 -8.39 5.52
N ARG A 70 -2.92 -9.46 6.24
CA ARG A 70 -3.78 -10.08 7.27
C ARG A 70 -4.26 -9.07 8.30
N ASN A 71 -3.38 -8.17 8.71
CA ASN A 71 -3.69 -7.17 9.72
C ASN A 71 -4.42 -5.94 9.12
N LEU A 72 -4.39 -5.75 7.80
CA LEU A 72 -5.17 -4.72 7.10
C LEU A 72 -6.63 -5.13 6.96
N VAL A 73 -6.87 -6.28 6.34
CA VAL A 73 -8.20 -6.70 5.87
C VAL A 73 -8.90 -7.57 6.93
N GLY A 74 -8.17 -8.04 7.94
CA GLY A 74 -8.70 -8.95 8.96
C GLY A 74 -8.91 -10.38 8.46
N ILE A 75 -8.54 -10.66 7.21
CA ILE A 75 -8.63 -11.99 6.58
C ILE A 75 -7.23 -12.60 6.56
N PRO A 76 -6.99 -13.75 7.21
CA PRO A 76 -5.69 -14.40 7.20
C PRO A 76 -5.37 -14.92 5.80
N LEU A 77 -4.32 -14.38 5.17
CA LEU A 77 -3.72 -14.99 3.98
C LEU A 77 -2.91 -16.21 4.39
N ALA A 78 -3.11 -17.32 3.68
CA ALA A 78 -2.26 -18.49 3.81
C ALA A 78 -0.82 -18.16 3.41
N LEU A 79 0.16 -18.82 4.04
CA LEU A 79 1.58 -18.65 3.69
C LEU A 79 1.86 -18.92 2.20
N PRO A 80 1.27 -19.95 1.56
CA PRO A 80 1.42 -20.17 0.13
C PRO A 80 0.93 -18.99 -0.72
N SER A 81 -0.22 -18.38 -0.38
CA SER A 81 -0.73 -17.23 -1.16
C SER A 81 0.11 -15.98 -0.96
N GLN A 82 0.70 -15.78 0.23
CA GLN A 82 1.70 -14.73 0.43
C GLN A 82 2.92 -14.92 -0.47
N ILE A 83 3.45 -16.15 -0.59
CA ILE A 83 4.59 -16.47 -1.45
C ILE A 83 4.25 -16.16 -2.92
N VAL A 84 3.05 -16.55 -3.38
CA VAL A 84 2.59 -16.25 -4.75
C VAL A 84 2.53 -14.75 -5.00
N ILE A 85 2.02 -13.94 -4.06
CA ILE A 85 1.96 -12.48 -4.21
C ILE A 85 3.36 -11.87 -4.36
N VAL A 86 4.32 -12.31 -3.54
CA VAL A 86 5.71 -11.81 -3.62
C VAL A 86 6.37 -12.23 -4.92
N ALA A 87 6.25 -13.50 -5.30
CA ALA A 87 6.80 -14.05 -6.53
C ALA A 87 6.21 -13.37 -7.78
N ALA A 88 4.91 -13.04 -7.75
CA ALA A 88 4.28 -12.33 -8.85
C ALA A 88 4.74 -10.87 -8.95
N GLY A 89 4.88 -10.18 -7.81
CA GLY A 89 5.42 -8.81 -7.77
C GLY A 89 6.86 -8.73 -8.30
N THR A 90 7.72 -9.68 -7.91
CA THR A 90 9.08 -9.78 -8.44
C THR A 90 9.10 -10.11 -9.92
N ALA A 91 8.34 -11.12 -10.34
CA ALA A 91 8.25 -11.51 -11.73
C ALA A 91 7.76 -10.36 -12.62
N ALA A 92 6.81 -9.55 -12.14
CA ALA A 92 6.34 -8.37 -12.85
C ALA A 92 7.47 -7.33 -13.05
N GLY A 93 8.25 -7.05 -12.00
CA GLY A 93 9.41 -6.17 -12.09
C GLY A 93 10.48 -6.68 -13.05
N ILE A 94 10.80 -7.98 -13.01
CA ILE A 94 11.74 -8.64 -13.93
C ILE A 94 11.22 -8.58 -15.36
N SER A 95 9.94 -8.88 -15.56
CA SER A 95 9.31 -8.92 -16.87
C SER A 95 9.39 -7.56 -17.58
N VAL A 96 9.10 -6.48 -16.86
CA VAL A 96 9.28 -5.11 -17.37
C VAL A 96 10.75 -4.79 -17.63
N ALA A 97 11.66 -5.20 -16.74
CA ALA A 97 13.08 -4.95 -16.93
C ALA A 97 13.63 -5.63 -18.21
N LEU A 98 13.10 -6.80 -18.58
CA LEU A 98 13.51 -7.54 -19.77
C LEU A 98 12.83 -7.04 -21.04
N THR A 99 11.51 -6.81 -20.99
CA THR A 99 10.72 -6.50 -22.20
C THR A 99 10.61 -5.02 -22.50
N ARG A 100 10.87 -4.15 -21.50
CA ARG A 100 10.58 -2.71 -21.54
C ARG A 100 9.13 -2.38 -21.92
N ASP A 101 8.23 -3.34 -21.78
CA ASP A 101 6.81 -3.22 -22.13
C ASP A 101 5.94 -3.71 -20.96
N GLN A 102 4.87 -2.99 -20.69
CA GLN A 102 3.90 -3.31 -19.65
C GLN A 102 2.91 -4.39 -20.07
N MET A 103 2.73 -4.67 -21.36
CA MET A 103 1.87 -5.78 -21.79
C MET A 103 2.29 -7.11 -21.16
N SER A 104 3.60 -7.28 -20.92
CA SER A 104 4.18 -8.43 -20.23
C SER A 104 3.66 -8.60 -18.79
N VAL A 105 3.40 -7.51 -18.07
CA VAL A 105 2.85 -7.51 -16.70
C VAL A 105 1.43 -8.09 -16.69
N THR A 106 0.65 -7.85 -17.74
CA THR A 106 -0.71 -8.40 -17.85
C THR A 106 -0.67 -9.93 -17.96
N PHE A 107 0.30 -10.47 -18.70
CA PHE A 107 0.54 -11.91 -18.76
C PHE A 107 0.97 -12.49 -17.40
N VAL A 108 1.91 -11.83 -16.72
CA VAL A 108 2.34 -12.23 -15.37
C VAL A 108 1.16 -12.22 -14.39
N MET A 109 0.32 -11.18 -14.46
CA MET A 109 -0.90 -11.07 -13.65
C MET A 109 -1.86 -12.24 -13.90
N GLY A 110 -2.13 -12.56 -15.17
CA GLY A 110 -3.04 -13.65 -15.53
C GLY A 110 -2.57 -15.00 -14.99
N ILE A 111 -1.29 -15.32 -15.17
CA ILE A 111 -0.70 -16.57 -14.65
C ILE A 111 -0.74 -16.59 -13.13
N ALA A 112 -0.32 -15.50 -12.48
CA ALA A 112 -0.30 -15.41 -11.02
C ALA A 112 -1.70 -15.53 -10.41
N MET A 113 -2.72 -14.98 -11.07
CA MET A 113 -4.11 -15.08 -10.63
C MET A 113 -4.59 -16.54 -10.65
N VAL A 114 -4.31 -17.29 -11.73
CA VAL A 114 -4.68 -18.71 -11.82
C VAL A 114 -3.99 -19.53 -10.73
N VAL A 115 -2.68 -19.32 -10.52
CA VAL A 115 -1.92 -20.01 -9.46
C VAL A 115 -2.47 -19.66 -8.08
N LEU A 116 -2.80 -18.39 -7.84
CA LEU A 116 -3.34 -17.94 -6.57
C LEU A 116 -4.70 -18.58 -6.27
N ILE A 117 -5.61 -18.61 -7.26
CA ILE A 117 -6.91 -19.26 -7.13
C ILE A 117 -6.73 -20.75 -6.85
N ALA A 118 -5.83 -21.43 -7.58
CA ALA A 118 -5.55 -22.85 -7.35
C ALA A 118 -5.04 -23.12 -5.92
N VAL A 119 -4.16 -22.26 -5.40
CA VAL A 119 -3.66 -22.35 -4.02
C VAL A 119 -4.80 -22.19 -2.99
N GLU A 120 -5.66 -21.20 -3.16
CA GLU A 120 -6.77 -20.96 -2.22
C GLU A 120 -7.84 -22.07 -2.30
N VAL A 121 -8.10 -22.62 -3.50
CA VAL A 121 -8.99 -23.78 -3.67
C VAL A 121 -8.39 -25.03 -3.02
N TRP A 122 -7.08 -25.25 -3.15
CA TRP A 122 -6.41 -26.39 -2.53
C TRP A 122 -6.37 -26.32 -1.00
N LEU A 123 -6.32 -25.10 -0.46
CA LEU A 123 -6.37 -24.83 0.97
C LEU A 123 -7.80 -24.72 1.53
N ALA A 124 -8.82 -24.85 0.68
CA ALA A 124 -10.20 -24.75 1.11
C ALA A 124 -10.54 -25.86 2.13
N PRO A 125 -11.27 -25.53 3.21
CA PRO A 125 -11.74 -26.54 4.15
C PRO A 125 -12.59 -27.59 3.42
N THR A 126 -12.42 -28.86 3.79
CA THR A 126 -13.27 -29.94 3.27
C THR A 126 -14.75 -29.66 3.60
N PRO A 127 -15.68 -29.98 2.68
CA PRO A 127 -17.09 -29.69 2.86
C PRO A 127 -17.58 -30.30 4.17
N ARG A 128 -18.25 -29.47 4.98
CA ARG A 128 -18.72 -29.84 6.31
C ARG A 128 -19.99 -30.69 6.16
N ASN A 129 -19.99 -31.90 6.70
CA ASN A 129 -21.20 -32.70 6.83
C ASN A 129 -22.05 -32.09 7.95
N TYR A 130 -23.13 -31.41 7.60
CA TYR A 130 -24.06 -30.80 8.57
C TYR A 130 -24.90 -31.84 9.34
N THR A 131 -24.81 -33.11 8.96
CA THR A 131 -25.57 -34.23 9.58
C THR A 131 -25.07 -34.63 10.97
N GLU A 132 -23.84 -34.29 11.38
CA GLU A 132 -23.30 -34.64 12.71
C GLU A 132 -23.47 -33.52 13.76
N GLN A 133 -23.95 -32.35 13.37
CA GLN A 133 -24.06 -31.20 14.28
C GLN A 133 -25.39 -31.16 15.05
N GLU A 134 -26.43 -31.86 14.57
CA GLU A 134 -27.68 -32.04 15.34
C GLU A 134 -27.51 -33.01 16.53
N THR A 135 -26.58 -33.97 16.46
CA THR A 135 -26.39 -34.97 17.52
C THR A 135 -25.39 -34.55 18.61
N SER A 136 -24.52 -33.57 18.33
CA SER A 136 -23.45 -33.16 19.25
C SER A 136 -23.79 -31.96 20.14
N HIS A 137 -24.94 -31.29 19.94
CA HIS A 137 -25.41 -30.23 20.85
C HIS A 137 -25.93 -30.73 22.20
N SER A 138 -25.94 -32.04 22.46
CA SER A 138 -26.50 -32.59 23.70
C SER A 138 -25.52 -32.80 24.86
N GLN A 139 -24.20 -32.65 24.71
CA GLN A 139 -23.29 -32.88 25.85
C GLN A 139 -21.86 -32.33 25.61
N ALA A 140 -21.51 -31.20 26.24
CA ALA A 140 -20.12 -30.94 26.67
C ALA A 140 -20.05 -29.77 27.68
N PRO A 141 -19.38 -29.94 28.84
CA PRO A 141 -19.15 -28.87 29.81
C PRO A 141 -18.07 -27.88 29.35
N TYR A 142 -18.20 -26.63 29.81
CA TYR A 142 -17.28 -25.51 29.56
C TYR A 142 -15.89 -25.75 30.16
N ASP A 143 -14.86 -25.84 29.33
CA ASP A 143 -13.46 -25.91 29.77
C ASP A 143 -12.64 -24.77 29.10
N THR A 144 -12.36 -23.72 29.87
CA THR A 144 -11.87 -22.40 29.43
C THR A 144 -10.36 -22.32 29.18
N LYS A 145 -9.60 -23.41 29.35
CA LYS A 145 -8.13 -23.38 29.26
C LYS A 145 -7.53 -23.90 27.94
N ARG A 146 -8.33 -24.49 27.04
CA ARG A 146 -7.90 -24.94 25.70
C ARG A 146 -8.08 -23.90 24.59
N GLN A 147 -8.58 -22.71 24.90
CA GLN A 147 -8.97 -21.71 23.89
C GLN A 147 -7.79 -21.06 23.16
N LYS A 148 -6.64 -20.87 23.81
CA LYS A 148 -5.55 -20.03 23.25
C LYS A 148 -4.81 -20.66 22.05
N GLY A 149 -4.80 -21.99 21.93
CA GLY A 149 -4.25 -22.70 20.76
C GLY A 149 -5.28 -22.94 19.66
N ASP A 150 -6.54 -23.12 20.05
CA ASP A 150 -7.66 -23.37 19.14
C ASP A 150 -8.19 -22.10 18.50
N ASP A 151 -8.02 -20.93 19.10
CA ASP A 151 -8.42 -19.64 18.50
C ASP A 151 -7.62 -19.32 17.24
N VAL A 152 -6.36 -19.79 17.14
CA VAL A 152 -5.55 -19.66 15.92
C VAL A 152 -6.09 -20.57 14.82
N ARG A 153 -6.45 -21.82 15.13
CA ARG A 153 -7.09 -22.75 14.17
C ARG A 153 -8.50 -22.29 13.77
N LYS A 154 -9.29 -21.80 14.72
CA LYS A 154 -10.65 -21.29 14.50
C LYS A 154 -10.63 -20.01 13.66
N SER A 155 -9.58 -19.19 13.71
CA SER A 155 -9.49 -18.02 12.82
C SER A 155 -9.45 -18.39 11.32
N TRP A 156 -9.01 -19.60 10.98
CA TRP A 156 -9.07 -20.13 9.61
C TRP A 156 -10.43 -20.72 9.25
N SER A 157 -11.27 -21.08 10.24
CA SER A 157 -12.54 -21.79 10.00
C SER A 157 -13.74 -20.88 9.73
N TYR A 158 -13.57 -19.55 9.69
CA TYR A 158 -14.67 -18.59 9.50
C TYR A 158 -14.53 -17.70 8.25
N ALA A 159 -13.43 -17.78 7.51
CA ALA A 159 -13.32 -17.11 6.21
C ALA A 159 -13.88 -18.03 5.13
N SER A 160 -14.95 -17.62 4.44
CA SER A 160 -15.40 -18.31 3.22
C SER A 160 -14.26 -18.33 2.20
N THR A 161 -14.07 -19.42 1.45
CA THR A 161 -13.04 -19.51 0.39
C THR A 161 -13.12 -18.32 -0.56
N THR A 162 -14.34 -17.84 -0.86
CA THR A 162 -14.59 -16.63 -1.65
C THR A 162 -13.97 -15.37 -1.04
N SER A 163 -14.08 -15.18 0.28
CA SER A 163 -13.46 -14.04 0.97
C SER A 163 -11.93 -14.11 1.02
N ALA A 164 -11.37 -15.32 1.15
CA ALA A 164 -9.93 -15.53 1.09
C ALA A 164 -9.38 -15.26 -0.31
N VAL A 165 -10.03 -15.80 -1.35
CA VAL A 165 -9.69 -15.55 -2.77
C VAL A 165 -9.81 -14.07 -3.11
N ALA A 166 -10.89 -13.40 -2.72
CA ALA A 166 -11.06 -11.98 -2.98
C ALA A 166 -9.96 -11.14 -2.30
N ALA A 167 -9.63 -11.46 -1.05
CA ALA A 167 -8.59 -10.76 -0.30
C ALA A 167 -7.20 -10.98 -0.91
N SER A 168 -6.85 -12.22 -1.25
CA SER A 168 -5.56 -12.53 -1.85
C SER A 168 -5.43 -12.00 -3.26
N ALA A 169 -6.49 -12.07 -4.07
CA ALA A 169 -6.54 -11.49 -5.42
C ALA A 169 -6.36 -9.97 -5.38
N THR A 170 -7.00 -9.29 -4.43
CA THR A 170 -6.81 -7.84 -4.25
C THR A 170 -5.37 -7.50 -3.88
N ALA A 171 -4.76 -8.27 -2.97
CA ALA A 171 -3.35 -8.10 -2.60
C ALA A 171 -2.43 -8.30 -3.81
N LEU A 172 -2.69 -9.32 -4.63
CA LEU A 172 -1.95 -9.64 -5.84
C LEU A 172 -2.05 -8.50 -6.87
N LEU A 173 -3.26 -8.00 -7.13
CA LEU A 173 -3.51 -6.91 -8.08
C LEU A 173 -2.73 -5.65 -7.70
N ILE A 174 -2.73 -5.30 -6.40
CA ILE A 174 -2.00 -4.15 -5.89
C ILE A 174 -0.49 -4.38 -6.02
N ALA A 175 0.01 -5.56 -5.62
CA ALA A 175 1.43 -5.89 -5.69
C ALA A 175 1.94 -5.85 -7.13
N VAL A 176 1.34 -6.61 -8.05
CA VAL A 176 1.77 -6.72 -9.44
C VAL A 176 1.55 -5.41 -10.20
N GLY A 177 0.41 -4.74 -10.02
CA GLY A 177 0.10 -3.47 -10.66
C GLY A 177 1.07 -2.35 -10.26
N GLY A 178 1.40 -2.25 -8.97
CA GLY A 178 2.39 -1.28 -8.50
C GLY A 178 3.83 -1.65 -8.89
N SER A 179 4.15 -2.95 -8.96
CA SER A 179 5.47 -3.44 -9.37
C SER A 179 5.83 -3.07 -10.80
N GLY A 180 4.86 -3.20 -11.73
CA GLY A 180 5.06 -2.85 -13.13
C GLY A 180 5.38 -1.37 -13.35
N TRP A 181 4.77 -0.47 -12.57
CA TRP A 181 5.01 0.97 -12.69
C TRP A 181 6.42 1.38 -12.23
N VAL A 182 6.89 0.84 -11.10
CA VAL A 182 8.19 1.22 -10.54
C VAL A 182 9.33 0.76 -11.45
N ALA A 183 9.17 -0.37 -12.16
CA ALA A 183 10.14 -0.86 -13.13
C ALA A 183 10.19 -0.02 -14.43
N LEU A 184 9.09 0.64 -14.82
CA LEU A 184 9.04 1.54 -15.99
C LEU A 184 9.76 2.88 -15.77
N ALA A 185 10.12 3.22 -14.54
CA ALA A 185 10.77 4.48 -14.18
C ALA A 185 12.13 4.73 -14.86
N PHE A 186 12.67 3.73 -15.55
CA PHE A 186 13.98 3.74 -16.20
C PHE A 186 13.88 3.59 -17.73
N VAL A 187 12.66 3.62 -18.27
CA VAL A 187 12.43 3.86 -19.69
C VAL A 187 12.62 5.37 -19.96
N GLU A 188 13.21 5.72 -21.10
CA GLU A 188 13.47 7.11 -21.48
C GLU A 188 12.17 7.95 -21.42
N GLY A 189 12.22 9.13 -20.79
CA GLY A 189 11.07 10.00 -20.51
C GLY A 189 10.50 9.89 -19.08
N TRP A 190 10.55 8.72 -18.43
CA TRP A 190 9.92 8.49 -17.11
C TRP A 190 10.82 8.84 -15.92
N ARG A 191 12.15 8.89 -16.15
CA ARG A 191 13.19 9.11 -15.13
C ARG A 191 13.00 10.41 -14.33
N ILE A 192 12.34 11.41 -14.90
CA ILE A 192 12.11 12.71 -14.27
C ILE A 192 10.75 12.75 -13.55
N LEU A 193 9.75 12.06 -14.09
CA LEU A 193 8.38 12.10 -13.60
C LEU A 193 8.17 11.21 -12.36
N VAL A 194 8.84 10.05 -12.29
CA VAL A 194 8.69 9.10 -11.18
C VAL A 194 9.15 9.66 -9.82
N PRO A 195 10.30 10.35 -9.69
CA PRO A 195 10.70 10.96 -8.43
C PRO A 195 9.74 12.07 -7.96
N MET A 196 9.22 12.87 -8.90
CA MET A 196 8.23 13.90 -8.60
C MET A 196 6.92 13.28 -8.10
N ALA A 197 6.44 12.26 -8.80
CA ALA A 197 5.32 11.43 -8.38
C ALA A 197 5.52 10.86 -6.97
N ALA A 198 6.69 10.29 -6.69
CA ALA A 198 7.01 9.71 -5.38
C ALA A 198 6.95 10.75 -4.25
N VAL A 199 7.44 11.97 -4.49
CA VAL A 199 7.37 13.08 -3.53
C VAL A 199 5.92 13.53 -3.31
N VAL A 200 5.13 13.69 -4.37
CA VAL A 200 3.70 14.02 -4.28
C VAL A 200 2.96 12.99 -3.43
N VAL A 201 3.19 11.70 -3.68
CA VAL A 201 2.58 10.61 -2.90
C VAL A 201 2.97 10.68 -1.44
N ALA A 202 4.24 10.98 -1.12
CA ALA A 202 4.68 11.16 0.26
C ALA A 202 3.96 12.32 0.98
N PHE A 203 3.81 13.47 0.31
CA PHE A 203 3.07 14.61 0.85
C PHE A 203 1.59 14.31 1.04
N VAL A 204 0.95 13.69 0.04
CA VAL A 204 -0.46 13.29 0.09
C VAL A 204 -0.71 12.33 1.25
N VAL A 205 0.09 11.27 1.37
CA VAL A 205 -0.10 10.27 2.44
C VAL A 205 0.21 10.86 3.81
N GLY A 206 1.21 11.74 3.92
CA GLY A 206 1.51 12.48 5.14
C GLY A 206 0.36 13.40 5.57
N ALA A 207 -0.16 14.20 4.65
CA ALA A 207 -1.28 15.11 4.90
C ALA A 207 -2.57 14.37 5.24
N ASN A 208 -2.78 13.20 4.65
CA ASN A 208 -3.92 12.33 4.96
C ASN A 208 -3.89 11.76 6.40
N GLN A 209 -2.77 11.86 7.12
CA GLN A 209 -2.71 11.53 8.56
C GLN A 209 -3.08 12.70 9.47
N VAL A 210 -3.27 13.90 8.90
CA VAL A 210 -3.56 15.13 9.63
C VAL A 210 -5.08 15.29 9.77
N GLY A 211 -5.58 15.07 10.99
CA GLY A 211 -6.98 15.30 11.32
C GLY A 211 -7.62 14.13 12.08
N HIS A 212 -8.77 14.42 12.70
CA HIS A 212 -9.53 13.45 13.49
C HIS A 212 -10.78 12.91 12.79
N SER A 213 -11.20 13.54 11.69
CA SER A 213 -12.35 13.13 10.86
C SER A 213 -11.89 12.70 9.47
N TRP A 214 -12.64 11.77 8.86
CA TRP A 214 -12.38 11.32 7.49
C TRP A 214 -12.42 12.47 6.47
N VAL A 215 -13.39 13.38 6.62
CA VAL A 215 -13.53 14.56 5.76
C VAL A 215 -12.29 15.45 5.83
N LEU A 216 -11.77 15.72 7.03
CA LEU A 216 -10.59 16.57 7.20
C LEU A 216 -9.33 15.88 6.64
N GLN A 217 -9.19 14.57 6.85
CA GLN A 217 -8.07 13.79 6.31
C GLN A 217 -8.04 13.83 4.77
N SER A 218 -9.20 13.59 4.12
CA SER A 218 -9.33 13.68 2.67
C SER A 218 -9.12 15.09 2.15
N LEU A 219 -9.64 16.11 2.83
CA LEU A 219 -9.42 17.51 2.45
C LEU A 219 -7.93 17.86 2.49
N MET A 220 -7.23 17.51 3.57
CA MET A 220 -5.80 17.76 3.72
C MET A 220 -4.99 17.00 2.66
N ALA A 221 -5.37 15.76 2.35
CA ALA A 221 -4.76 14.98 1.27
C ALA A 221 -4.90 15.67 -0.09
N VAL A 222 -6.10 16.16 -0.42
CA VAL A 222 -6.37 16.85 -1.70
C VAL A 222 -5.62 18.16 -1.81
N VAL A 223 -5.65 19.00 -0.77
CA VAL A 223 -4.92 20.27 -0.74
C VAL A 223 -3.41 20.03 -0.89
N ALA A 224 -2.86 19.07 -0.15
CA ALA A 224 -1.45 18.71 -0.27
C ALA A 224 -1.10 18.13 -1.64
N GLY A 225 -1.98 17.31 -2.22
CA GLY A 225 -1.82 16.75 -3.56
C GLY A 225 -1.77 17.83 -4.63
N VAL A 226 -2.75 18.73 -4.64
CA VAL A 226 -2.81 19.85 -5.60
C VAL A 226 -1.57 20.73 -5.51
N LEU A 227 -1.19 21.15 -4.29
CA LEU A 227 -0.03 22.03 -4.09
C LEU A 227 1.29 21.34 -4.46
N SER A 228 1.52 20.13 -3.97
CA SER A 228 2.75 19.39 -4.27
C SER A 228 2.86 19.02 -5.74
N GLY A 229 1.74 18.68 -6.39
CA GLY A 229 1.67 18.39 -7.82
C GLY A 229 2.01 19.61 -8.68
N ALA A 230 1.40 20.76 -8.40
CA ALA A 230 1.66 22.01 -9.12
C ALA A 230 3.11 22.48 -8.94
N VAL A 231 3.60 22.52 -7.69
CA VAL A 231 4.97 22.93 -7.37
C VAL A 231 5.99 21.96 -7.99
N GLY A 232 5.74 20.65 -7.90
CA GLY A 232 6.60 19.63 -8.50
C GLY A 232 6.69 19.77 -10.02
N ALA A 233 5.57 20.02 -10.70
CA ALA A 233 5.55 20.18 -12.15
C ALA A 233 6.29 21.45 -12.60
N LEU A 234 6.14 22.56 -11.88
CA LEU A 234 6.88 23.80 -12.14
C LEU A 234 8.38 23.63 -11.87
N PHE A 235 8.75 22.91 -10.81
CA PHE A 235 10.15 22.59 -10.54
C PHE A 235 10.78 21.77 -11.66
N LEU A 236 10.05 20.78 -12.19
CA LEU A 236 10.50 19.99 -13.34
C LEU A 236 10.64 20.85 -14.60
N ARG A 237 9.71 21.76 -14.88
CA ARG A 237 9.85 22.74 -15.98
C ARG A 237 11.14 23.55 -15.83
N ALA A 238 11.43 24.06 -14.63
CA ALA A 238 12.63 24.83 -14.37
C ALA A 238 13.93 24.01 -14.55
N ARG A 239 13.89 22.69 -14.32
CA ARG A 239 15.05 21.80 -14.43
C ARG A 239 15.24 21.20 -15.84
N SER A 240 14.16 20.92 -16.53
CA SER A 240 14.13 20.15 -17.80
C SER A 240 13.89 21.02 -19.03
N GLY A 241 13.63 22.33 -18.85
CA GLY A 241 13.36 23.26 -19.94
C GLY A 241 12.13 22.85 -20.76
N ASN A 242 12.23 22.95 -22.08
CA ASN A 242 11.12 22.69 -23.01
C ASN A 242 10.78 21.21 -23.21
N ALA A 243 11.63 20.28 -22.75
CA ALA A 243 11.38 18.84 -22.89
C ALA A 243 10.12 18.37 -22.13
N PHE A 244 9.76 19.07 -21.05
CA PHE A 244 8.53 18.80 -20.29
C PHE A 244 7.28 19.43 -20.94
N SER A 245 7.45 20.51 -21.72
CA SER A 245 6.35 21.17 -22.45
C SER A 245 5.74 20.25 -23.52
N ALA A 246 6.56 19.38 -24.14
CA ALA A 246 6.11 18.43 -25.16
C ALA A 246 5.17 17.33 -24.62
N VAL A 247 5.16 17.10 -23.29
CA VAL A 247 4.33 16.11 -22.61
C VAL A 247 2.97 16.70 -22.20
N VAL A 248 2.81 18.02 -22.20
CA VAL A 248 1.60 18.69 -21.73
C VAL A 248 0.65 18.98 -22.88
N LEU A 249 -0.63 18.64 -22.67
CA LEU A 249 -1.74 18.79 -23.61
C LEU A 249 -1.65 20.10 -24.42
N PRO A 250 -1.43 20.03 -25.76
CA PRO A 250 -1.34 21.22 -26.63
C PRO A 250 -2.60 22.11 -26.60
N VAL A 251 -3.72 21.54 -26.15
CA VAL A 251 -5.01 22.25 -25.99
C VAL A 251 -5.00 23.24 -24.81
N ILE A 252 -4.22 22.97 -23.75
CA ILE A 252 -4.19 23.84 -22.55
C ILE A 252 -3.11 24.91 -22.68
N SER A 253 -1.98 24.60 -23.32
CA SER A 253 -0.89 25.56 -23.56
C SER A 253 -1.33 26.72 -24.46
N THR A 254 -2.21 26.46 -25.43
CA THR A 254 -2.74 27.47 -26.35
C THR A 254 -3.70 28.47 -25.70
N GLN A 255 -4.31 28.13 -24.56
CA GLN A 255 -5.25 29.01 -23.85
C GLN A 255 -4.64 29.73 -22.63
N PHE A 256 -3.72 29.09 -21.91
CA PHE A 256 -3.23 29.58 -20.61
C PHE A 256 -1.70 29.81 -20.55
N GLY A 257 -0.97 29.46 -21.62
CA GLY A 257 0.49 29.47 -21.65
C GLY A 257 1.10 28.23 -21.01
N ASP A 258 2.29 27.85 -21.47
CA ASP A 258 2.96 26.59 -21.10
C ASP A 258 3.14 26.38 -19.58
N ALA A 259 3.49 27.43 -18.85
CA ALA A 259 3.73 27.33 -17.40
C ALA A 259 2.44 27.02 -16.63
N ALA A 260 1.32 27.65 -17.00
CA ALA A 260 0.03 27.39 -16.39
C ALA A 260 -0.49 26.00 -16.76
N ALA A 261 -0.33 25.58 -18.02
CA ALA A 261 -0.71 24.24 -18.47
C ALA A 261 0.03 23.13 -17.71
N ILE A 262 1.33 23.30 -17.49
CA ILE A 262 2.16 22.38 -16.68
C ILE A 262 1.71 22.37 -15.22
N ALA A 263 1.44 23.54 -14.63
CA ALA A 263 0.96 23.63 -13.26
C ALA A 263 -0.41 22.97 -13.08
N ILE A 264 -1.34 23.15 -14.02
CA ILE A 264 -2.67 22.54 -14.03
C ILE A 264 -2.56 21.01 -14.16
N PHE A 265 -1.71 20.51 -15.07
CA PHE A 265 -1.45 19.08 -15.19
C PHE A 265 -0.88 18.48 -13.89
N GLY A 266 0.10 19.17 -13.29
CA GLY A 266 0.65 18.80 -11.99
C GLY A 266 -0.40 18.76 -10.88
N ALA A 267 -1.21 19.81 -10.78
CA ALA A 267 -2.31 19.91 -9.82
C ALA A 267 -3.34 18.78 -10.00
N PHE A 268 -3.73 18.48 -11.24
CA PHE A 268 -4.67 17.42 -11.56
C PHE A 268 -4.12 16.03 -11.23
N SER A 269 -2.84 15.81 -11.52
CA SER A 269 -2.13 14.57 -11.15
C SER A 269 -2.10 14.39 -9.63
N GLY A 270 -1.70 15.44 -8.90
CA GLY A 270 -1.68 15.43 -7.44
C GLY A 270 -3.06 15.24 -6.81
N ALA A 271 -4.11 15.86 -7.37
CA ALA A 271 -5.49 15.67 -6.93
C ALA A 271 -5.97 14.23 -7.15
N SER A 272 -5.67 13.64 -8.30
CA SER A 272 -6.04 12.26 -8.62
C SER A 272 -5.38 11.25 -7.67
N VAL A 273 -4.10 11.46 -7.36
CA VAL A 273 -3.38 10.67 -6.34
C VAL A 273 -4.04 10.81 -4.97
N ALA A 274 -4.40 12.03 -4.57
CA ALA A 274 -5.08 12.27 -3.31
C ALA A 274 -6.45 11.60 -3.21
N VAL A 275 -7.22 11.60 -4.30
CA VAL A 275 -8.48 10.86 -4.38
C VAL A 275 -8.24 9.36 -4.26
N ALA A 276 -7.28 8.80 -5.01
CA ALA A 276 -6.98 7.37 -4.95
C ALA A 276 -6.54 6.93 -3.54
N VAL A 277 -5.66 7.70 -2.89
CA VAL A 277 -5.23 7.45 -1.51
C VAL A 277 -6.39 7.57 -0.51
N SER A 278 -7.29 8.53 -0.71
CA SER A 278 -8.48 8.70 0.13
C SER A 278 -9.47 7.55 -0.03
N ILE A 279 -9.67 7.05 -1.26
CA ILE A 279 -10.50 5.88 -1.54
C ILE A 279 -9.90 4.64 -0.87
N VAL A 280 -8.59 4.42 -1.00
CA VAL A 280 -7.89 3.33 -0.29
C VAL A 280 -8.14 3.42 1.21
N ASP A 281 -8.07 4.62 1.80
CA ASP A 281 -8.34 4.78 3.23
C ASP A 281 -9.80 4.60 3.61
N ALA A 282 -10.74 5.03 2.77
CA ALA A 282 -12.15 4.78 2.96
C ALA A 282 -12.46 3.27 2.93
N LEU A 283 -11.88 2.54 1.96
CA LEU A 283 -12.03 1.10 1.79
C LEU A 283 -11.41 0.31 2.95
N LEU A 284 -10.27 0.75 3.46
CA LEU A 284 -9.56 0.09 4.58
C LEU A 284 -10.10 0.49 5.96
N GLY A 285 -11.15 1.33 6.01
CA GLY A 285 -11.82 1.74 7.24
C GLY A 285 -11.00 2.66 8.14
N ASN A 286 -11.65 3.19 9.18
CA ASN A 286 -11.09 4.21 10.05
C ASN A 286 -9.80 3.78 10.77
N HIS A 287 -8.89 4.74 10.97
CA HIS A 287 -7.66 4.69 11.80
C HIS A 287 -7.95 4.46 13.30
N ARG A 288 -8.83 3.51 13.65
CA ARG A 288 -9.10 3.20 15.05
C ARG A 288 -7.78 2.73 15.67
N LYS A 289 -7.49 3.26 16.85
CA LYS A 289 -6.23 3.22 17.61
C LYS A 289 -5.70 1.81 17.97
N ASN A 290 -6.22 0.75 17.36
CA ASN A 290 -5.97 -0.65 17.68
C ASN A 290 -5.36 -1.46 16.52
N LEU A 291 -5.06 -0.84 15.37
CA LEU A 291 -4.37 -1.52 14.27
C LEU A 291 -2.88 -1.66 14.61
N GLY A 292 -2.39 -2.88 14.84
CA GLY A 292 -0.99 -3.15 15.17
C GLY A 292 0.00 -2.66 14.09
N GLY A 293 1.29 -2.53 14.44
CA GLY A 293 2.32 -1.93 13.56
C GLY A 293 2.38 -2.53 12.15
N LYS A 294 2.12 -3.84 12.02
CA LYS A 294 2.06 -4.56 10.74
C LYS A 294 0.95 -4.05 9.82
N ALA A 295 -0.21 -3.68 10.37
CA ALA A 295 -1.33 -3.14 9.61
C ALA A 295 -1.03 -1.72 9.12
N ALA A 296 -0.50 -0.85 9.98
CA ALA A 296 -0.13 0.51 9.60
C ALA A 296 0.92 0.50 8.47
N PHE A 297 1.85 -0.45 8.55
CA PHE A 297 2.89 -0.67 7.57
C PHE A 297 2.31 -1.10 6.21
N GLY A 298 1.45 -2.12 6.16
CA GLY A 298 0.81 -2.56 4.92
C GLY A 298 -0.10 -1.48 4.29
N ARG A 299 -0.76 -0.62 5.09
CA ARG A 299 -1.56 0.50 4.58
C ARG A 299 -0.69 1.49 3.81
N GLY A 300 0.53 1.77 4.30
CA GLY A 300 1.50 2.58 3.59
C GLY A 300 1.87 1.98 2.23
N ALA A 301 2.21 0.69 2.21
CA ALA A 301 2.59 0.01 0.97
C ALA A 301 1.45 -0.01 -0.07
N VAL A 302 0.21 -0.25 0.34
CA VAL A 302 -0.96 -0.20 -0.57
C VAL A 302 -1.16 1.19 -1.14
N LYS A 303 -1.12 2.25 -0.30
CA LYS A 303 -1.25 3.64 -0.76
C LYS A 303 -0.19 4.00 -1.79
N PHE A 304 1.05 3.56 -1.56
CA PHE A 304 2.15 3.80 -2.50
C PHE A 304 1.93 3.13 -3.86
N LEU A 305 1.57 1.83 -3.88
CA LEU A 305 1.38 1.09 -5.13
C LEU A 305 0.14 1.57 -5.90
N VAL A 306 -0.98 1.86 -5.22
CA VAL A 306 -2.19 2.40 -5.87
C VAL A 306 -1.94 3.80 -6.43
N ALA A 307 -1.17 4.64 -5.72
CA ALA A 307 -0.80 5.94 -6.25
C ALA A 307 0.08 5.83 -7.50
N GLY A 308 1.03 4.89 -7.53
CA GLY A 308 1.82 4.59 -8.72
C GLY A 308 0.95 4.21 -9.92
N LEU A 309 -0.04 3.33 -9.71
CA LEU A 309 -1.01 2.95 -10.76
C LEU A 309 -1.82 4.15 -11.27
N THR A 310 -2.22 5.05 -10.38
CA THR A 310 -3.01 6.25 -10.72
C THR A 310 -2.20 7.22 -11.60
N ILE A 311 -0.94 7.45 -11.23
CA ILE A 311 -0.03 8.33 -11.98
C ILE A 311 0.26 7.74 -13.35
N TYR A 312 0.46 6.43 -13.44
CA TYR A 312 0.59 5.74 -14.72
C TYR A 312 -0.61 5.98 -15.64
N ALA A 313 -1.82 5.73 -15.13
CA ALA A 313 -3.04 5.85 -15.92
C ALA A 313 -3.20 7.27 -16.48
N LEU A 314 -2.94 8.30 -15.66
CA LEU A 314 -3.00 9.69 -16.09
C LEU A 314 -2.00 10.04 -17.19
N VAL A 315 -0.76 9.57 -17.06
CA VAL A 315 0.30 9.85 -18.05
C VAL A 315 0.04 9.09 -19.34
N ARG A 316 -0.50 7.87 -19.26
CA ARG A 316 -0.85 7.06 -20.44
C ARG A 316 -2.09 7.59 -21.16
N ILE A 317 -3.12 8.03 -20.42
CA ILE A 317 -4.32 8.64 -21.02
C ILE A 317 -4.00 10.03 -21.59
N GLY A 318 -3.10 10.79 -20.95
CA GLY A 318 -2.66 12.09 -21.42
C GLY A 318 -1.54 12.08 -22.47
N GLY A 319 -1.00 10.89 -22.80
CA GLY A 319 0.25 10.74 -23.54
C GLY A 319 0.34 9.43 -24.35
N ILE A 320 -0.69 9.15 -25.15
CA ILE A 320 -0.58 8.43 -26.42
C ILE A 320 -1.28 9.28 -27.48
#